data_AF-A0A7X7IZD4-F1
#
_entry.id   AF-A0A7X7IZD4-F1
#
_cell.length_a   1.000
_cell.length_b   1.000
_cell.length_c   1.000
_cell.angle_alpha   90.00
_cell.angle_beta   90.00
_cell.angle_gamma   90.00
#
_symmetry.space_group_name_H-M   'P 1'
#
loop_
_entity.id
_entity.type
_entity.pdbx_description
1 polymer ?
#
loop_
_entity_poly.entity_id
_entity_poly.type
_entity_poly.pdbx_seq_one_letter_code
_entity_poly.pdbx_strand_id
1 'polypeptide(L)'
;MRQAYRYAALIVGIVCTSNLGVAQDLAVLRPRALLINFDPIIESRSGQRLHTVGGWNDPSSLTAGYISDFQTTSHGLLMYRLTRTVNADMWPIKEDGFRYTDDSYLACLATWSGWHTPDLCDYKAKVRDFDLARKVDSGEIEEVLDHSAPYFGGYETRMIGRGGYWCNSPALTRVACSKIFIVSVFNYERGVGEMLEDFGHRSESILTHVYGSWSAQMTHAWNRFSLYDKVYPGEAACGNVHFAPNSTADYQWGNWTYVDSTADYWLNVFPEGYPSQISNYKRSMNCSEWGYGDIRLHHKWWFTRFPHAPGSITEYGMTRLNNWWAYLQDFNTYPESGGDHVPGGTPPPAETYPGVLTPVTNNLHDDWSPQISAAGRVVWHGSDGSDFEIYSANANGTNIVQITSNAFNDEDPKINAAGRIVWQGFDGQDYEIYSANADGTNIVRITNNAVSDWHPQINDLGKVVWDSFDGTDYEIYSADAD
;
A
#
# COMPACT_ATOMS: atom_id res chain seq x y z
N MET A 1 27.07 12.83 -71.18
CA MET A 1 25.62 12.55 -71.28
C MET A 1 25.38 11.12 -70.81
N ARG A 2 24.42 10.93 -69.88
CA ARG A 2 23.83 9.66 -69.40
C ARG A 2 24.72 8.76 -68.53
N GLN A 3 24.22 8.02 -67.53
CA GLN A 3 23.08 8.10 -66.61
C GLN A 3 23.32 6.93 -65.64
N ALA A 4 23.18 7.15 -64.34
CA ALA A 4 23.34 6.11 -63.33
C ALA A 4 22.14 5.17 -63.32
N TYR A 5 22.38 3.86 -63.23
CA TYR A 5 21.38 2.87 -62.81
C TYR A 5 21.82 2.27 -61.47
N ARG A 6 21.04 2.53 -60.42
CA ARG A 6 21.09 1.82 -59.14
C ARG A 6 20.06 0.70 -59.18
N TYR A 7 20.50 -0.54 -58.95
CA TYR A 7 19.60 -1.64 -58.57
C TYR A 7 19.55 -1.70 -57.05
N ALA A 8 18.36 -1.51 -56.48
CA ALA A 8 18.07 -1.78 -55.08
C ALA A 8 17.50 -3.21 -54.96
N ALA A 9 18.17 -4.06 -54.19
CA ALA A 9 17.62 -5.34 -53.75
C ALA A 9 16.92 -5.10 -52.40
N LEU A 10 15.61 -5.34 -52.36
CA LEU A 10 14.76 -5.24 -51.18
C LEU A 10 14.88 -6.56 -50.40
N ILE A 11 15.57 -6.56 -49.26
CA ILE A 11 15.51 -7.66 -48.27
C ILE A 11 14.39 -7.30 -47.30
N VAL A 12 13.27 -8.01 -47.39
CA VAL A 12 12.19 -7.94 -46.40
C VAL A 12 12.62 -8.78 -45.20
N GLY A 13 13.21 -8.12 -44.20
CA GLY A 13 13.39 -8.69 -42.87
C GLY A 13 12.07 -8.61 -42.12
N ILE A 14 11.45 -9.76 -41.86
CA ILE A 14 10.35 -9.88 -40.90
C ILE A 14 10.95 -9.58 -39.52
N VAL A 15 10.69 -8.38 -39.01
CA VAL A 15 10.98 -8.05 -37.61
C VAL A 15 9.85 -8.64 -36.79
N CYS A 16 10.06 -9.82 -36.24
CA CYS A 16 9.31 -10.24 -35.05
C CYS A 16 9.78 -9.37 -33.90
N THR A 17 9.06 -8.29 -33.59
CA THR A 17 9.19 -7.61 -32.30
C THR A 17 8.57 -8.51 -31.24
N SER A 18 9.35 -9.45 -30.70
CA SER A 18 9.02 -9.99 -29.38
C SER A 18 9.16 -8.84 -28.38
N ASN A 19 8.06 -8.45 -27.74
CA ASN A 19 8.09 -7.67 -26.51
C ASN A 19 8.80 -8.50 -25.42
N LEU A 20 10.13 -8.53 -25.48
CA LEU A 20 10.95 -8.89 -24.34
C LEU A 20 10.89 -7.68 -23.41
N GLY A 21 10.12 -7.82 -22.32
CA GLY A 21 10.03 -6.81 -21.29
C GLY A 21 11.43 -6.33 -20.91
N VAL A 22 11.63 -5.02 -20.94
CA VAL A 22 12.90 -4.39 -20.56
C VAL A 22 13.18 -4.83 -19.12
N ALA A 23 14.26 -5.58 -18.91
CA ALA A 23 14.70 -5.95 -17.57
C ALA A 23 14.88 -4.66 -16.74
N GLN A 24 14.37 -4.64 -15.51
CA GLN A 24 14.56 -3.50 -14.62
C GLN A 24 16.07 -3.34 -14.34
N ASP A 25 16.62 -2.18 -14.67
CA ASP A 25 17.97 -1.79 -14.23
C ASP A 25 17.99 -1.66 -12.69
N LEU A 26 19.14 -2.00 -12.07
CA LEU A 26 19.34 -1.76 -10.65
C LEU A 26 19.33 -0.25 -10.36
N ALA A 27 18.19 0.24 -9.89
CA ALA A 27 18.02 1.63 -9.50
C ALA A 27 18.44 1.85 -8.04
N VAL A 28 19.26 2.89 -7.81
CA VAL A 28 19.52 3.38 -6.45
C VAL A 28 18.31 4.15 -5.96
N LEU A 29 17.66 3.61 -4.94
CA LEU A 29 16.51 4.18 -4.25
C LEU A 29 16.99 5.25 -3.27
N ARG A 30 16.32 6.41 -3.29
CA ARG A 30 16.73 7.57 -2.50
C ARG A 30 15.57 8.13 -1.69
N PRO A 31 15.01 7.33 -0.77
CA PRO A 31 13.78 7.69 -0.08
C PRO A 31 13.95 8.99 0.70
N ARG A 32 12.99 9.88 0.50
CA ARG A 32 12.90 11.16 1.22
C ARG A 32 12.20 10.92 2.55
N ALA A 33 12.97 10.88 3.63
CA ALA A 33 12.44 10.69 4.96
C ALA A 33 12.29 12.02 5.71
N LEU A 34 11.20 12.16 6.46
CA LEU A 34 11.07 13.14 7.53
C LEU A 34 11.44 12.47 8.85
N LEU A 35 12.38 13.05 9.59
CA LEU A 35 12.70 12.61 10.95
C LEU A 35 11.92 13.47 11.95
N ILE A 36 11.10 12.83 12.79
CA ILE A 36 10.39 13.48 13.90
C ILE A 36 10.87 12.85 15.20
N ASN A 37 11.57 13.62 16.03
CA ASN A 37 11.97 13.21 17.36
C ASN A 37 10.97 13.79 18.38
N PHE A 38 10.07 12.96 18.90
CA PHE A 38 9.24 13.31 20.05
C PHE A 38 10.09 13.20 21.32
N ASP A 39 10.83 14.27 21.58
CA ASP A 39 11.85 14.35 22.63
C ASP A 39 11.64 15.67 23.40
N PRO A 40 10.60 15.77 24.24
CA PRO A 40 10.21 17.01 24.90
C PRO A 40 11.31 17.56 25.81
N ILE A 41 11.34 18.87 25.98
CA ILE A 41 12.19 19.55 26.95
C ILE A 41 11.56 19.40 28.33
N ILE A 42 12.36 18.98 29.30
CA ILE A 42 11.90 18.76 30.67
C ILE A 42 12.27 19.95 31.54
N GLU A 43 11.33 20.88 31.80
CA GLU A 43 11.65 22.12 32.51
C GLU A 43 12.12 21.86 33.95
N SER A 44 11.54 20.85 34.61
CA SER A 44 11.88 20.45 35.98
C SER A 44 13.27 19.78 36.10
N ARG A 45 13.96 19.55 34.98
CA ARG A 45 15.30 18.95 34.88
C ARG A 45 16.25 19.86 34.12
N SER A 46 16.25 21.15 34.47
CA SER A 46 17.15 22.16 33.89
C SER A 46 16.97 22.35 32.38
N GLY A 47 15.79 22.04 31.83
CA GLY A 47 15.51 22.14 30.40
C GLY A 47 16.26 21.12 29.54
N GLN A 48 16.64 19.97 30.11
CA GLN A 48 17.21 18.86 29.34
C GLN A 48 16.14 18.16 28.51
N ARG A 49 16.54 17.60 27.37
CA ARG A 49 15.66 16.76 26.55
C ARG A 49 15.34 15.44 27.25
N LEU A 50 14.16 14.89 27.00
CA LEU A 50 13.66 13.68 27.64
C LEU A 50 14.62 12.49 27.49
N HIS A 51 15.23 12.27 26.31
CA HIS A 51 16.20 11.19 26.14
C HIS A 51 17.40 11.32 27.09
N THR A 52 17.88 12.55 27.35
CA THR A 52 18.96 12.81 28.30
C THR A 52 18.50 12.56 29.73
N VAL A 53 17.29 12.99 30.09
CA VAL A 53 16.71 12.77 31.43
C VAL A 53 16.50 11.29 31.72
N GLY A 54 16.06 10.51 30.72
CA GLY A 54 15.87 9.06 30.82
C GLY A 54 17.16 8.26 30.74
N GLY A 55 18.30 8.87 30.41
CA GLY A 55 19.56 8.15 30.20
C GLY A 55 19.54 7.24 28.96
N TRP A 56 18.75 7.59 27.96
CA TRP A 56 18.52 6.84 26.74
C TRP A 56 19.39 7.33 25.58
N ASN A 57 19.32 6.65 24.43
CA ASN A 57 20.13 6.98 23.27
C ASN A 57 19.66 8.31 22.63
N ASP A 58 20.59 9.02 22.00
CA ASP A 58 20.27 10.19 21.19
C ASP A 58 19.56 9.76 19.88
N PRO A 59 18.32 10.21 19.60
CA PRO A 59 17.56 9.83 18.41
C PRO A 59 18.27 10.11 17.08
N SER A 60 19.06 11.19 17.02
CA SER A 60 19.79 11.56 15.80
C SER A 60 20.92 10.58 15.51
N SER A 61 21.65 10.17 16.56
CA SER A 61 22.71 9.16 16.49
C SER A 61 22.16 7.78 16.11
N LEU A 62 21.02 7.39 16.68
CA LEU A 62 20.32 6.17 16.29
C LEU A 62 19.95 6.18 14.79
N THR A 63 19.34 7.28 14.33
CA THR A 63 18.96 7.44 12.91
C THR A 63 20.16 7.39 11.98
N ALA A 64 21.28 8.01 12.35
CA ALA A 64 22.51 7.94 11.57
C ALA A 64 23.04 6.50 11.45
N GLY A 65 23.01 5.74 12.55
CA GLY A 65 23.39 4.32 12.56
C GLY A 65 22.49 3.46 11.67
N TYR A 66 21.18 3.67 11.76
CA TYR A 66 20.16 3.00 10.94
C TYR A 66 20.38 3.25 9.44
N ILE A 67 20.52 4.52 9.05
CA ILE A 67 20.75 4.91 7.65
C ILE A 67 22.08 4.32 7.13
N SER A 68 23.13 4.37 7.95
CA SER A 68 24.44 3.83 7.56
C SER A 68 24.42 2.32 7.37
N ASP A 69 23.66 1.60 8.21
CA ASP A 69 23.53 0.15 8.06
C ASP A 69 22.81 -0.20 6.76
N PHE A 70 21.69 0.46 6.44
CA PHE A 70 20.99 0.21 5.18
C PHE A 70 21.81 0.56 3.95
N GLN A 71 22.60 1.63 3.97
CA GLN A 71 23.51 1.93 2.86
C GLN A 71 24.48 0.78 2.59
N THR A 72 24.91 0.08 3.64
CA THR A 72 25.85 -1.05 3.54
C THR A 72 25.14 -2.35 3.16
N THR A 73 24.06 -2.71 3.86
CA THR A 73 23.36 -3.98 3.69
C THR A 73 22.56 -4.05 2.39
N SER A 74 22.16 -2.91 1.82
CA SER A 74 21.50 -2.86 0.52
C SER A 74 22.47 -2.82 -0.67
N HIS A 75 23.78 -2.99 -0.45
CA HIS A 75 24.80 -2.86 -1.49
C HIS A 75 24.79 -1.47 -2.18
N GLY A 76 24.44 -0.43 -1.42
CA GLY A 76 24.30 0.94 -1.92
C GLY A 76 23.01 1.22 -2.69
N LEU A 77 22.07 0.27 -2.77
CA LEU A 77 20.78 0.45 -3.45
C LEU A 77 19.78 1.28 -2.64
N LEU A 78 19.93 1.37 -1.31
CA LEU A 78 19.08 2.17 -0.45
C LEU A 78 19.88 3.31 0.19
N MET A 79 19.62 4.54 -0.23
CA MET A 79 20.28 5.74 0.26
C MET A 79 19.26 6.76 0.79
N TYR A 80 18.91 6.66 2.07
CA TYR A 80 18.00 7.61 2.71
C TYR A 80 18.47 9.06 2.58
N ARG A 81 17.50 9.94 2.36
CA ARG A 81 17.65 11.39 2.38
C ARG A 81 16.75 11.97 3.45
N LEU A 82 17.34 12.41 4.56
CA LEU A 82 16.62 13.22 5.54
C LEU A 82 16.32 14.58 4.93
N THR A 83 15.05 14.84 4.65
CA THR A 83 14.59 16.11 4.08
C THR A 83 14.49 17.19 5.14
N ARG A 84 14.12 16.78 6.36
CA ARG A 84 14.06 17.62 7.55
C ARG A 84 14.12 16.75 8.80
N THR A 85 14.70 17.32 9.85
CA THR A 85 14.61 16.81 11.22
C THR A 85 13.79 17.77 12.06
N VAL A 86 12.83 17.25 12.80
CA VAL A 86 11.97 18.00 13.72
C VAL A 86 12.18 17.45 15.12
N ASN A 87 12.79 18.25 16.00
CA ASN A 87 12.84 17.95 17.44
C ASN A 87 11.59 18.52 18.08
N ALA A 88 10.54 17.69 18.17
CA ALA A 88 9.23 18.08 18.61
C ALA A 88 9.23 18.22 20.14
N ASP A 89 9.07 19.46 20.60
CA ASP A 89 8.89 19.78 22.02
C ASP A 89 7.41 19.60 22.41
N MET A 90 6.96 18.35 22.36
CA MET A 90 5.58 18.00 22.62
C MET A 90 5.44 16.53 23.00
N TRP A 91 4.38 16.25 23.76
CA TRP A 91 3.94 14.90 24.07
C TRP A 91 2.91 14.43 23.03
N PRO A 92 3.07 13.25 22.39
CA PRO A 92 2.07 12.70 21.50
C PRO A 92 0.70 12.57 22.17
N ILE A 93 -0.37 12.85 21.42
CA ILE A 93 -1.75 12.58 21.89
C ILE A 93 -2.03 11.09 21.70
N LYS A 94 -2.72 10.50 22.68
CA LYS A 94 -3.32 9.16 22.60
C LYS A 94 -4.64 9.18 21.84
N GLU A 95 -5.11 8.02 21.37
CA GLU A 95 -6.37 7.94 20.59
C GLU A 95 -7.60 8.43 21.37
N ASP A 96 -7.58 8.37 22.71
CA ASP A 96 -8.64 8.87 23.58
C ASP A 96 -8.49 10.36 23.94
N GLY A 97 -7.50 11.04 23.37
CA GLY A 97 -7.21 12.45 23.64
C GLY A 97 -6.31 12.68 24.86
N PHE A 98 -5.90 11.64 25.60
CA PHE A 98 -4.94 11.79 26.68
C PHE A 98 -3.61 12.29 26.15
N ARG A 99 -2.94 13.13 26.94
CA ARG A 99 -1.58 13.59 26.65
C ARG A 99 -0.82 13.66 27.96
N TYR A 100 0.37 13.08 27.96
CA TYR A 100 1.30 13.23 29.07
C TYR A 100 1.72 14.70 29.23
N THR A 101 1.91 15.08 30.48
CA THR A 101 2.74 16.22 30.88
C THR A 101 4.07 15.68 31.42
N ASP A 102 5.07 16.55 31.49
CA ASP A 102 6.35 16.29 32.15
C ASP A 102 6.19 15.58 33.49
N ASP A 103 5.42 16.17 34.40
CA ASP A 103 5.24 15.64 35.74
C ASP A 103 4.56 14.27 35.72
N SER A 104 3.50 14.12 34.93
CA SER A 104 2.78 12.84 34.85
C SER A 104 3.62 11.73 34.24
N TYR A 105 4.43 12.02 33.22
CA TYR A 105 5.28 11.03 32.58
C TYR A 105 6.46 10.65 33.48
N LEU A 106 7.12 11.64 34.09
CA LEU A 106 8.22 11.40 35.01
C LEU A 106 7.77 10.66 36.28
N ALA A 107 6.54 10.89 36.75
CA ALA A 107 5.96 10.11 37.84
C ALA A 107 5.84 8.62 37.45
N CYS A 108 5.33 8.33 36.24
CA CYS A 108 5.24 6.97 35.74
C CYS A 108 6.63 6.34 35.56
N LEU A 109 7.57 7.10 35.00
CA LEU A 109 8.94 6.64 34.76
C LEU A 109 9.66 6.28 36.06
N ALA A 110 9.50 7.09 37.11
CA ALA A 110 10.15 6.88 38.40
C ALA A 110 9.71 5.58 39.10
N THR A 111 8.47 5.14 38.89
CA THR A 111 7.91 3.93 39.51
C THR A 111 7.71 2.79 38.51
N TRP A 112 8.04 3.02 37.24
CA TRP A 112 7.73 2.14 36.10
C TRP A 112 6.28 1.62 36.12
N SER A 113 5.33 2.46 36.49
CA SER A 113 3.93 2.09 36.72
C SER A 113 2.99 3.28 36.59
N GLY A 114 1.67 3.03 36.54
CA GLY A 114 0.67 4.09 36.38
C GLY A 114 0.61 4.67 34.97
N TRP A 115 1.15 3.95 33.98
CA TRP A 115 1.05 4.31 32.57
C TRP A 115 -0.41 4.35 32.11
N HIS A 116 -0.71 5.24 31.16
CA HIS A 116 -2.05 5.47 30.66
C HIS A 116 -2.55 4.26 29.85
N THR A 117 -3.85 4.05 29.84
CA THR A 117 -4.50 3.02 29.02
C THR A 117 -5.83 3.56 28.52
N PRO A 118 -6.13 3.50 27.21
CA PRO A 118 -5.37 2.85 26.13
C PRO A 118 -4.05 3.55 25.76
N ASP A 119 -3.03 2.77 25.36
CA ASP A 119 -1.70 3.32 25.09
C ASP A 119 -1.50 3.83 23.65
N LEU A 120 -2.34 3.44 22.68
CA LEU A 120 -2.12 3.76 21.27
C LEU A 120 -2.14 5.29 21.01
N CYS A 121 -1.17 5.78 20.24
CA CYS A 121 -1.08 7.18 19.82
C CYS A 121 -2.06 7.50 18.68
N ASP A 122 -2.52 8.74 18.63
CA ASP A 122 -3.36 9.25 17.56
C ASP A 122 -2.53 9.54 16.30
N TYR A 123 -2.45 8.55 15.41
CA TYR A 123 -1.81 8.71 14.10
C TYR A 123 -2.50 9.76 13.21
N LYS A 124 -3.81 10.01 13.36
CA LYS A 124 -4.48 11.08 12.58
C LYS A 124 -4.02 12.45 13.06
N ALA A 125 -3.84 12.63 14.37
CA ALA A 125 -3.21 13.84 14.91
C ALA A 125 -1.79 14.01 14.39
N LYS A 126 -0.95 12.95 14.38
CA LYS A 126 0.41 13.02 13.80
C LYS A 126 0.36 13.43 12.31
N VAL A 127 -0.51 12.80 11.51
CA VAL A 127 -0.66 13.14 10.09
C VAL A 127 -1.05 14.61 9.89
N ARG A 128 -1.99 15.12 10.69
CA ARG A 128 -2.45 16.52 10.62
C ARG A 128 -1.39 17.50 11.09
N ASP A 129 -0.83 17.27 12.28
CA ASP A 129 0.03 18.23 12.99
C ASP A 129 1.38 18.42 12.29
N PHE A 130 1.86 17.39 11.58
CA PHE A 130 3.09 17.44 10.78
C PHE A 130 2.84 17.57 9.27
N ASP A 131 1.58 17.73 8.85
CA ASP A 131 1.18 17.95 7.45
C ASP A 131 1.68 16.83 6.51
N LEU A 132 1.66 15.58 7.01
CA LEU A 132 2.32 14.44 6.36
C LEU A 132 1.69 14.12 5.00
N ALA A 133 0.37 14.12 4.91
CA ALA A 133 -0.36 13.79 3.68
C ALA A 133 0.00 14.73 2.52
N ARG A 134 -0.04 16.05 2.75
CA ARG A 134 0.32 17.05 1.73
C ARG A 134 1.79 16.91 1.32
N LYS A 135 2.69 16.63 2.28
CA LYS A 135 4.12 16.42 2.01
C LYS A 135 4.39 15.21 1.15
N VAL A 136 3.65 14.12 1.37
CA VAL A 136 3.73 12.92 0.53
C VAL A 136 3.21 13.22 -0.87
N ASP A 137 2.05 13.87 -0.98
CA ASP A 137 1.43 14.20 -2.26
C ASP A 137 2.27 15.17 -3.09
N SER A 138 2.93 16.14 -2.45
CA SER A 138 3.86 17.04 -3.14
C SER A 138 5.22 16.41 -3.46
N GLY A 139 5.47 15.17 -3.02
CA GLY A 139 6.78 14.52 -3.11
C GLY A 139 7.86 15.21 -2.27
N GLU A 140 7.48 15.94 -1.21
CA GLU A 140 8.45 16.44 -0.23
C GLU A 140 9.06 15.28 0.55
N ILE A 141 8.22 14.29 0.93
CA ILE A 141 8.60 13.11 1.70
C ILE A 141 7.95 11.86 1.11
N GLU A 142 8.48 10.69 1.44
CA GLU A 142 7.96 9.35 1.09
C GLU A 142 7.80 8.46 2.32
N GLU A 143 8.50 8.78 3.40
CA GLU A 143 8.51 8.02 4.64
C GLU A 143 8.71 8.95 5.85
N VAL A 144 8.24 8.51 7.01
CA VAL A 144 8.47 9.17 8.30
C VAL A 144 9.21 8.23 9.23
N LEU A 145 10.32 8.71 9.78
CA LEU A 145 11.03 8.09 10.89
C LEU A 145 10.65 8.86 12.15
N ASP A 146 9.97 8.20 13.08
CA ASP A 146 9.43 8.76 14.31
C ASP A 146 10.22 8.17 15.49
N HIS A 147 10.87 9.01 16.28
CA HIS A 147 11.52 8.60 17.52
C HIS A 147 10.66 9.00 18.70
N SER A 148 10.37 8.03 19.56
CA SER A 148 9.42 8.15 20.66
C SER A 148 9.97 7.51 21.94
N ALA A 149 9.54 7.99 23.10
CA ALA A 149 9.89 7.39 24.39
C ALA A 149 9.05 6.11 24.67
N PRO A 150 9.41 5.31 25.68
CA PRO A 150 8.53 4.26 26.20
C PRO A 150 7.12 4.80 26.50
N TYR A 151 6.09 4.00 26.21
CA TYR A 151 4.67 4.37 26.40
C TYR A 151 4.23 5.63 25.63
N PHE A 152 4.85 5.94 24.50
CA PHE A 152 4.31 6.93 23.56
C PHE A 152 3.26 6.32 22.62
N GLY A 153 3.22 4.99 22.50
CA GLY A 153 2.10 4.29 21.88
C GLY A 153 2.15 4.16 20.38
N GLY A 154 3.34 4.11 19.77
CA GLY A 154 3.51 3.86 18.34
C GLY A 154 3.62 2.36 18.03
N TYR A 155 3.12 1.96 16.87
CA TYR A 155 3.50 0.71 16.21
C TYR A 155 4.87 0.89 15.53
N GLU A 156 5.68 -0.16 15.55
CA GLU A 156 7.00 -0.22 14.91
C GLU A 156 6.96 0.24 13.46
N THR A 157 5.99 -0.25 12.68
CA THR A 157 5.63 0.32 11.38
C THR A 157 4.13 0.41 11.23
N ARG A 158 3.66 1.43 10.51
CA ARG A 158 2.26 1.58 10.11
C ARG A 158 2.14 2.20 8.73
N MET A 159 1.38 1.56 7.85
CA MET A 159 1.07 2.08 6.52
C MET A 159 -0.13 3.04 6.59
N ILE A 160 0.00 4.21 5.96
CA ILE A 160 -0.96 5.30 5.98
C ILE A 160 -1.42 5.60 4.55
N GLY A 161 -2.71 5.84 4.36
CA GLY A 161 -3.31 6.25 3.08
C GLY A 161 -4.28 5.24 2.48
N ARG A 162 -5.06 5.68 1.49
CA ARG A 162 -6.03 4.83 0.79
C ARG A 162 -5.29 3.73 0.03
N GLY A 163 -5.64 2.47 0.29
CA GLY A 163 -4.95 1.30 -0.27
C GLY A 163 -3.83 0.75 0.63
N GLY A 164 -3.59 1.36 1.81
CA GLY A 164 -2.64 0.82 2.77
C GLY A 164 -3.07 -0.56 3.28
N TYR A 165 -2.10 -1.45 3.45
CA TYR A 165 -2.28 -2.82 3.92
C TYR A 165 -1.51 -3.08 5.22
N TRP A 166 -1.67 -4.26 5.81
CA TRP A 166 -0.97 -4.66 7.04
C TRP A 166 0.54 -4.56 6.85
N CYS A 167 1.19 -3.76 7.68
CA CYS A 167 2.65 -3.62 7.70
C CYS A 167 3.09 -3.59 9.16
N ASN A 168 3.26 -4.78 9.73
CA ASN A 168 3.39 -5.05 11.18
C ASN A 168 2.32 -4.42 12.10
N SER A 169 1.31 -3.78 11.52
CA SER A 169 0.17 -3.20 12.22
C SER A 169 -0.97 -2.94 11.24
N PRO A 170 -2.21 -2.72 11.72
CA PRO A 170 -3.32 -2.31 10.88
C PRO A 170 -3.07 -0.98 10.17
N ALA A 171 -3.33 -0.93 8.85
CA ALA A 171 -3.22 0.31 8.09
C ALA A 171 -4.15 1.42 8.60
N LEU A 172 -3.74 2.68 8.44
CA LEU A 172 -4.62 3.85 8.61
C LEU A 172 -5.11 4.33 7.25
N THR A 173 -6.26 3.80 6.81
CA THR A 173 -6.73 3.98 5.42
C THR A 173 -7.54 5.24 5.17
N ARG A 174 -8.08 5.88 6.22
CA ARG A 174 -8.89 7.11 6.13
C ARG A 174 -8.04 8.37 6.28
N VAL A 175 -7.04 8.50 5.42
CA VAL A 175 -6.20 9.69 5.27
C VAL A 175 -6.28 10.15 3.82
N ALA A 176 -6.59 11.43 3.61
CA ALA A 176 -6.68 12.05 2.30
C ALA A 176 -5.27 12.31 1.74
N CYS A 177 -4.69 11.27 1.15
CA CYS A 177 -3.45 11.34 0.38
C CYS A 177 -3.59 10.48 -0.89
N SER A 178 -2.91 10.91 -1.95
CA SER A 178 -2.88 10.24 -3.25
C SER A 178 -1.96 9.00 -3.29
N LYS A 179 -1.03 8.90 -2.32
CA LYS A 179 -0.07 7.81 -2.20
C LYS A 179 -0.09 7.23 -0.78
N ILE A 180 0.18 5.94 -0.67
CA ILE A 180 0.45 5.32 0.63
C ILE A 180 1.87 5.68 1.08
N PHE A 181 2.09 5.76 2.39
CA PHE A 181 3.41 5.96 2.99
C PHE A 181 3.51 5.24 4.33
N ILE A 182 4.73 5.04 4.83
CA ILE A 182 4.98 4.37 6.11
C ILE A 182 5.42 5.38 7.16
N VAL A 183 4.91 5.22 8.37
CA VAL A 183 5.45 5.80 9.59
C VAL A 183 6.09 4.68 10.39
N SER A 184 7.41 4.77 10.58
CA SER A 184 8.19 3.83 11.39
C SER A 184 8.46 4.47 12.75
N VAL A 185 8.03 3.85 13.85
CA VAL A 185 8.18 4.41 15.20
C VAL A 185 9.22 3.64 16.00
N PHE A 186 10.32 4.31 16.31
CA PHE A 186 11.46 3.77 17.05
C PHE A 186 11.44 4.24 18.51
N ASN A 187 11.75 3.33 19.42
CA ASN A 187 11.95 3.67 20.83
C ASN A 187 13.42 3.99 21.10
N TYR A 188 13.73 5.23 21.50
CA TYR A 188 15.12 5.63 21.75
C TYR A 188 15.72 5.08 23.07
N GLU A 189 14.95 4.36 23.89
CA GLU A 189 15.49 3.46 24.93
C GLU A 189 16.24 2.26 24.33
N ARG A 190 15.91 1.88 23.09
CA ARG A 190 16.48 0.75 22.35
C ARG A 190 17.60 1.19 21.40
N GLY A 191 18.28 0.23 20.79
CA GLY A 191 19.39 0.45 19.88
C GLY A 191 18.99 0.37 18.40
N VAL A 192 20.00 0.53 17.54
CA VAL A 192 19.84 0.37 16.08
C VAL A 192 19.45 -1.06 15.71
N GLY A 193 19.81 -2.06 16.52
CA GLY A 193 19.43 -3.45 16.27
C GLY A 193 17.92 -3.64 16.25
N GLU A 194 17.22 -3.09 17.22
CA GLU A 194 15.76 -3.10 17.29
C GLU A 194 15.12 -2.27 16.16
N MET A 195 15.72 -1.14 15.77
CA MET A 195 15.23 -0.40 14.59
C MET A 195 15.33 -1.23 13.29
N LEU A 196 16.37 -2.07 13.17
CA LEU A 196 16.52 -2.99 12.03
C LEU A 196 15.51 -4.13 12.10
N GLU A 197 15.16 -4.60 13.29
CA GLU A 197 14.06 -5.57 13.53
C GLU A 197 12.73 -5.00 13.04
N ASP A 198 12.39 -3.76 13.40
CA ASP A 198 11.16 -3.08 12.96
C ASP A 198 11.06 -3.04 11.43
N PHE A 199 12.17 -2.75 10.74
CA PHE A 199 12.24 -2.80 9.28
C PHE A 199 12.18 -4.23 8.75
N GLY A 200 12.63 -5.22 9.51
CA GLY A 200 12.51 -6.63 9.21
C GLY A 200 11.05 -7.08 9.22
N HIS A 201 10.27 -6.72 10.24
CA HIS A 201 8.83 -6.95 10.27
C HIS A 201 8.09 -6.27 9.11
N ARG A 202 8.48 -5.05 8.76
CA ARG A 202 8.01 -4.38 7.52
C ARG A 202 8.35 -5.21 6.30
N SER A 203 9.58 -5.71 6.22
CA SER A 203 10.05 -6.50 5.07
C SER A 203 9.29 -7.80 4.92
N GLU A 204 9.05 -8.51 6.01
CA GLU A 204 8.22 -9.72 6.05
C GLU A 204 6.80 -9.41 5.60
N SER A 205 6.19 -8.33 6.11
CA SER A 205 4.85 -7.91 5.72
C SER A 205 4.74 -7.56 4.24
N ILE A 206 5.67 -6.75 3.72
CA ILE A 206 5.67 -6.32 2.32
C ILE A 206 5.98 -7.49 1.39
N LEU A 207 6.98 -8.33 1.70
CA LEU A 207 7.33 -9.46 0.85
C LEU A 207 6.25 -10.56 0.87
N THR A 208 5.57 -10.76 2.00
CA THR A 208 4.36 -11.59 2.06
C THR A 208 3.26 -11.01 1.18
N HIS A 209 3.03 -9.70 1.26
CA HIS A 209 2.07 -9.02 0.38
C HIS A 209 2.47 -9.10 -1.09
N VAL A 210 3.74 -9.05 -1.46
CA VAL A 210 4.22 -9.13 -2.85
C VAL A 210 4.16 -10.57 -3.39
N TYR A 211 4.49 -11.55 -2.56
CA TYR A 211 4.54 -12.96 -2.97
C TYR A 211 3.24 -13.72 -2.74
N GLY A 212 2.26 -13.16 -2.03
CA GLY A 212 0.95 -13.75 -1.77
C GLY A 212 0.90 -14.63 -0.52
N SER A 213 2.03 -15.19 -0.08
CA SER A 213 2.10 -16.05 1.10
C SER A 213 3.43 -15.93 1.84
N TRP A 214 3.41 -16.30 3.12
CA TRP A 214 4.61 -16.64 3.89
C TRP A 214 4.38 -17.97 4.58
N SER A 215 4.90 -19.04 3.97
CA SER A 215 4.72 -20.41 4.45
C SER A 215 6.02 -21.19 4.34
N ALA A 216 6.20 -22.18 5.23
CA ALA A 216 7.36 -23.08 5.19
C ALA A 216 7.23 -24.08 4.02
N GLN A 217 7.32 -23.59 2.79
CA GLN A 217 7.15 -24.34 1.55
C GLN A 217 8.15 -23.87 0.50
N MET A 218 8.56 -24.75 -0.42
CA MET A 218 9.43 -24.38 -1.54
C MET A 218 8.64 -23.89 -2.75
N THR A 219 7.74 -22.92 -2.56
CA THR A 219 6.89 -22.41 -3.65
C THR A 219 7.59 -21.31 -4.43
N HIS A 220 7.75 -20.13 -3.83
CA HIS A 220 8.32 -18.94 -4.48
C HIS A 220 9.54 -18.40 -3.72
N ALA A 221 10.21 -17.40 -4.27
CA ALA A 221 11.45 -16.87 -3.73
C ALA A 221 11.35 -16.43 -2.26
N TRP A 222 10.30 -15.72 -1.85
CA TRP A 222 10.14 -15.33 -0.44
C TRP A 222 10.06 -16.54 0.52
N ASN A 223 9.25 -17.55 0.22
CA ASN A 223 9.17 -18.74 1.07
C ASN A 223 10.51 -19.47 1.13
N ARG A 224 11.18 -19.68 -0.02
CA ARG A 224 12.50 -20.33 -0.07
C ARG A 224 13.57 -19.55 0.70
N PHE A 225 13.58 -18.23 0.60
CA PHE A 225 14.52 -17.37 1.32
C PHE A 225 14.34 -17.47 2.83
N SER A 226 13.08 -17.49 3.29
CA SER A 226 12.72 -17.44 4.70
C SER A 226 12.78 -18.78 5.44
N LEU A 227 13.12 -19.88 4.76
CA LEU A 227 13.24 -21.20 5.38
C LEU A 227 14.39 -21.25 6.40
N TYR A 228 14.16 -21.96 7.49
CA TYR A 228 15.14 -22.33 8.51
C TYR A 228 14.87 -23.77 8.95
N ASP A 229 15.89 -24.41 9.53
CA ASP A 229 15.92 -25.87 9.67
C ASP A 229 14.77 -26.44 10.51
N LYS A 230 14.33 -25.70 11.53
CA LYS A 230 13.21 -26.15 12.39
C LYS A 230 11.89 -26.30 11.61
N VAL A 231 11.62 -25.46 10.61
CA VAL A 231 10.34 -25.49 9.86
C VAL A 231 10.43 -26.31 8.58
N TYR A 232 11.62 -26.48 8.02
CA TYR A 232 11.86 -27.32 6.86
C TYR A 232 13.26 -27.97 6.95
N PRO A 233 13.39 -29.10 7.65
CA PRO A 233 14.69 -29.72 7.95
C PRO A 233 15.51 -30.04 6.70
N GLY A 234 16.80 -29.70 6.74
CA GLY A 234 17.75 -29.92 5.66
C GLY A 234 17.68 -28.91 4.51
N GLU A 235 16.75 -27.95 4.56
CA GLU A 235 16.53 -26.95 3.50
C GLU A 235 16.56 -25.51 4.04
N ALA A 236 17.37 -25.28 5.09
CA ALA A 236 17.57 -23.96 5.62
C ALA A 236 18.11 -23.00 4.54
N ALA A 237 17.62 -21.76 4.58
CA ALA A 237 18.08 -20.66 3.75
C ALA A 237 18.56 -19.54 4.67
N CYS A 238 18.03 -18.33 4.52
CA CYS A 238 18.43 -17.18 5.34
C CYS A 238 17.65 -17.11 6.66
N GLY A 239 16.56 -17.87 6.80
CA GLY A 239 15.62 -17.69 7.89
C GLY A 239 14.89 -16.35 7.77
N ASN A 240 14.39 -15.85 8.88
CA ASN A 240 13.59 -14.63 8.94
C ASN A 240 14.09 -13.70 10.04
N VAL A 241 13.38 -12.60 10.32
CA VAL A 241 13.87 -11.59 11.28
C VAL A 241 14.03 -12.19 12.69
N HIS A 242 13.13 -13.10 13.08
CA HIS A 242 13.09 -13.80 14.36
C HIS A 242 14.03 -15.02 14.46
N PHE A 243 14.22 -15.73 13.34
CA PHE A 243 14.86 -17.04 13.30
C PHE A 243 16.02 -17.03 12.30
N ALA A 244 17.24 -17.20 12.81
CA ALA A 244 18.41 -17.55 12.01
C ALA A 244 18.26 -18.97 11.41
N PRO A 245 19.11 -19.37 10.45
CA PRO A 245 18.97 -20.65 9.73
C PRO A 245 18.89 -21.90 10.61
N ASN A 246 19.46 -21.87 11.82
CA ASN A 246 19.46 -22.97 12.78
C ASN A 246 18.67 -22.68 14.08
N SER A 247 17.88 -21.61 14.12
CA SER A 247 17.15 -21.22 15.33
C SER A 247 16.09 -22.27 15.69
N THR A 248 16.01 -22.60 16.98
CA THR A 248 15.03 -23.54 17.54
C THR A 248 13.96 -22.86 18.38
N ALA A 249 14.19 -21.60 18.78
CA ALA A 249 13.28 -20.75 19.52
C ALA A 249 13.29 -19.33 18.92
N ASP A 250 12.24 -18.58 19.23
CA ASP A 250 12.06 -17.20 18.81
C ASP A 250 13.21 -16.31 19.33
N TYR A 251 13.70 -15.38 18.51
CA TYR A 251 14.87 -14.51 18.76
C TYR A 251 16.18 -15.26 19.12
N GLN A 252 16.30 -16.54 18.79
CA GLN A 252 17.49 -17.35 19.11
C GLN A 252 18.53 -17.31 17.98
N TRP A 253 19.26 -16.21 17.81
CA TRP A 253 20.28 -16.12 16.76
C TRP A 253 21.65 -16.71 17.16
N GLY A 254 21.90 -16.93 18.46
CA GLY A 254 23.19 -17.38 19.00
C GLY A 254 23.41 -18.90 19.02
N ASN A 255 22.71 -19.68 18.19
CA ASN A 255 22.84 -21.14 18.19
C ASN A 255 24.12 -21.61 17.46
N TRP A 256 24.98 -22.34 18.16
CA TRP A 256 26.27 -22.82 17.65
C TRP A 256 26.19 -24.11 16.83
N THR A 257 25.04 -24.80 16.84
CA THR A 257 24.84 -26.01 16.02
C THR A 257 24.99 -25.69 14.54
N TYR A 258 25.73 -26.52 13.82
CA TYR A 258 25.87 -26.35 12.38
C TYR A 258 24.60 -26.74 11.63
N VAL A 259 24.29 -26.00 10.58
CA VAL A 259 23.22 -26.28 9.62
C VAL A 259 23.74 -26.12 8.20
N ASP A 260 23.32 -27.00 7.29
CA ASP A 260 23.54 -26.78 5.87
C ASP A 260 22.51 -25.79 5.35
N SER A 261 22.97 -24.63 4.87
CA SER A 261 22.10 -23.54 4.42
C SER A 261 22.46 -23.03 3.03
N THR A 262 21.44 -22.58 2.31
CA THR A 262 21.55 -21.91 1.00
C THR A 262 21.76 -20.39 1.11
N ALA A 263 22.02 -19.84 2.31
CA ALA A 263 22.10 -18.40 2.54
C ALA A 263 23.08 -17.66 1.60
N ASP A 264 24.20 -18.28 1.21
CA ASP A 264 25.18 -17.64 0.32
C ASP A 264 24.76 -17.64 -1.16
N TYR A 265 23.78 -18.46 -1.56
CA TYR A 265 23.14 -18.38 -2.88
C TYR A 265 22.40 -17.04 -3.04
N TRP A 266 21.63 -16.66 -2.02
CA TRP A 266 20.87 -15.40 -2.00
C TRP A 266 21.78 -14.18 -2.00
N LEU A 267 22.96 -14.30 -1.38
CA LEU A 267 23.96 -13.24 -1.39
C LEU A 267 24.66 -13.08 -2.75
N ASN A 268 25.06 -14.18 -3.40
CA ASN A 268 26.07 -14.10 -4.47
C ASN A 268 25.59 -14.58 -5.85
N VAL A 269 24.48 -15.32 -5.92
CA VAL A 269 24.14 -16.11 -7.11
C VAL A 269 22.75 -15.79 -7.64
N PHE A 270 21.77 -15.55 -6.77
CA PHE A 270 20.40 -15.24 -7.21
C PHE A 270 20.41 -14.10 -8.26
N PRO A 271 19.74 -14.25 -9.42
CA PRO A 271 18.75 -15.27 -9.80
C PRO A 271 19.29 -16.43 -10.65
N GLU A 272 20.61 -16.62 -10.78
CA GLU A 272 21.17 -17.62 -11.68
C GLU A 272 20.78 -19.05 -11.26
N GLY A 273 20.40 -19.88 -12.24
CA GLY A 273 20.00 -21.26 -12.00
C GLY A 273 18.71 -21.42 -11.19
N TYR A 274 17.95 -20.33 -10.99
CA TYR A 274 16.75 -20.34 -10.17
C TYR A 274 15.57 -21.07 -10.86
N PRO A 275 14.77 -21.89 -10.14
CA PRO A 275 14.97 -22.38 -8.77
C PRO A 275 15.73 -23.72 -8.71
N SER A 276 16.07 -24.32 -9.85
CA SER A 276 16.48 -25.73 -9.93
C SER A 276 17.89 -26.02 -9.42
N GLN A 277 18.74 -25.01 -9.29
CA GLN A 277 20.15 -25.18 -8.92
C GLN A 277 20.48 -24.67 -7.50
N ILE A 278 19.52 -24.10 -6.77
CA ILE A 278 19.74 -23.49 -5.44
C ILE A 278 20.40 -24.48 -4.47
N SER A 279 19.96 -25.74 -4.49
CA SER A 279 20.45 -26.80 -3.60
C SER A 279 21.94 -27.13 -3.80
N ASN A 280 22.53 -26.80 -4.95
CA ASN A 280 23.95 -26.99 -5.22
C ASN A 280 24.85 -26.04 -4.40
N TYR A 281 24.27 -25.01 -3.78
CA TYR A 281 24.98 -23.96 -3.06
C TYR A 281 24.86 -24.09 -1.53
N LYS A 282 24.42 -25.25 -1.02
CA LYS A 282 24.39 -25.51 0.42
C LYS A 282 25.80 -25.48 1.00
N ARG A 283 25.95 -24.77 2.12
CA ARG A 283 27.17 -24.73 2.91
C ARG A 283 26.85 -24.90 4.39
N SER A 284 27.68 -25.67 5.09
CA SER A 284 27.59 -25.81 6.55
C SER A 284 28.00 -24.50 7.24
N MET A 285 27.13 -23.99 8.11
CA MET A 285 27.30 -22.71 8.82
C MET A 285 26.63 -22.70 10.21
N ASN A 286 26.97 -21.73 11.06
CA ASN A 286 26.36 -21.52 12.38
C ASN A 286 26.38 -20.03 12.78
N CYS A 287 26.01 -19.71 14.03
CA CYS A 287 25.89 -18.33 14.50
C CYS A 287 27.14 -17.46 14.40
N SER A 288 28.33 -18.02 14.20
CA SER A 288 29.52 -17.21 13.94
C SER A 288 29.44 -16.36 12.66
N GLU A 289 28.61 -16.77 11.70
CA GLU A 289 28.41 -16.08 10.43
C GLU A 289 27.50 -14.86 10.55
N TRP A 290 26.48 -14.94 11.42
CA TRP A 290 25.45 -13.91 11.60
C TRP A 290 25.52 -13.23 12.96
N GLY A 291 26.73 -13.11 13.52
CA GLY A 291 26.97 -12.19 14.64
C GLY A 291 26.82 -12.75 16.04
N TYR A 292 26.95 -14.07 16.22
CA TYR A 292 27.03 -14.74 17.53
C TYR A 292 25.84 -14.52 18.47
N GLY A 293 24.68 -14.13 17.93
CA GLY A 293 23.48 -13.79 18.72
C GLY A 293 23.25 -12.30 18.92
N ASP A 294 24.12 -11.43 18.42
CA ASP A 294 23.88 -9.98 18.41
C ASP A 294 22.80 -9.62 17.38
N ILE A 295 21.74 -8.94 17.84
CA ILE A 295 20.60 -8.54 17.02
C ILE A 295 21.03 -7.72 15.80
N ARG A 296 21.87 -6.69 15.98
CA ARG A 296 22.24 -5.79 14.90
C ARG A 296 23.10 -6.50 13.86
N LEU A 297 24.04 -7.34 14.30
CA LEU A 297 24.88 -8.12 13.39
C LEU A 297 24.07 -9.18 12.64
N HIS A 298 23.12 -9.86 13.29
CA HIS A 298 22.20 -10.80 12.62
C HIS A 298 21.40 -10.11 11.52
N HIS A 299 20.75 -8.99 11.84
CA HIS A 299 19.93 -8.26 10.89
C HIS A 299 20.75 -7.74 9.71
N LYS A 300 21.95 -7.24 9.96
CA LYS A 300 22.86 -6.83 8.88
C LYS A 300 23.23 -8.00 7.99
N TRP A 301 23.52 -9.17 8.56
CA TRP A 301 23.80 -10.39 7.79
C TRP A 301 22.60 -10.83 6.95
N TRP A 302 21.39 -10.73 7.50
CA TRP A 302 20.14 -11.13 6.84
C TRP A 302 19.76 -10.16 5.70
N PHE A 303 19.76 -8.85 5.95
CA PHE A 303 19.47 -7.85 4.91
C PHE A 303 20.48 -7.84 3.77
N THR A 304 21.75 -8.13 4.04
CA THR A 304 22.77 -8.22 2.97
C THR A 304 22.46 -9.34 1.97
N ARG A 305 21.64 -10.33 2.37
CA ARG A 305 21.19 -11.44 1.53
C ARG A 305 19.89 -11.19 0.80
N PHE A 306 19.23 -10.04 1.01
CA PHE A 306 18.04 -9.70 0.23
C PHE A 306 18.43 -9.61 -1.25
N PRO A 307 17.65 -10.21 -2.17
CA PRO A 307 17.86 -10.10 -3.61
C PRO A 307 18.10 -8.66 -4.08
N HIS A 308 19.19 -8.48 -4.83
CA HIS A 308 19.72 -7.19 -5.26
C HIS A 308 20.31 -7.27 -6.68
N ALA A 309 19.68 -8.05 -7.55
CA ALA A 309 20.10 -8.25 -8.94
C ALA A 309 19.11 -7.58 -9.93
N PRO A 310 19.56 -7.22 -11.15
CA PRO A 310 18.67 -6.66 -12.17
C PRO A 310 17.67 -7.68 -12.72
N GLY A 311 16.63 -7.18 -13.37
CA GLY A 311 15.61 -7.99 -14.04
C GLY A 311 14.58 -8.61 -13.09
N SER A 312 13.97 -9.69 -13.56
CA SER A 312 12.88 -10.36 -12.87
C SER A 312 12.92 -11.88 -13.09
N ILE A 313 12.40 -12.63 -12.14
CA ILE A 313 12.04 -14.05 -12.30
C ILE A 313 10.54 -14.18 -12.50
N THR A 314 10.12 -15.25 -13.17
CA THR A 314 8.70 -15.62 -13.26
C THR A 314 8.47 -16.94 -12.55
N GLU A 315 7.58 -16.94 -11.58
CA GLU A 315 7.16 -18.12 -10.83
C GLU A 315 5.63 -18.17 -10.82
N TYR A 316 5.05 -19.33 -11.13
CA TYR A 316 3.59 -19.52 -11.15
C TYR A 316 2.81 -18.46 -11.96
N GLY A 317 3.40 -17.97 -13.06
CA GLY A 317 2.76 -16.94 -13.90
C GLY A 317 2.88 -15.51 -13.36
N MET A 318 3.54 -15.30 -12.23
CA MET A 318 3.83 -13.98 -11.66
C MET A 318 5.28 -13.58 -11.92
N THR A 319 5.46 -12.41 -12.51
CA THR A 319 6.79 -11.81 -12.69
C THR A 319 7.13 -10.95 -11.46
N ARG A 320 8.28 -11.24 -10.83
CA ARG A 320 8.77 -10.54 -9.64
C ARG A 320 10.20 -10.06 -9.87
N LEU A 321 10.49 -8.84 -9.41
CA LEU A 321 11.78 -8.20 -9.47
C LEU A 321 12.81 -8.99 -8.70
N ASN A 322 14.02 -9.04 -9.25
CA ASN A 322 15.18 -9.63 -8.59
C ASN A 322 15.81 -8.70 -7.55
N ASN A 323 15.32 -7.45 -7.47
CA ASN A 323 15.72 -6.45 -6.50
C ASN A 323 14.58 -6.21 -5.50
N TRP A 324 14.67 -6.81 -4.32
CA TRP A 324 13.62 -6.70 -3.30
C TRP A 324 13.56 -5.33 -2.64
N TRP A 325 14.66 -4.57 -2.64
CA TRP A 325 14.66 -3.20 -2.09
C TRP A 325 13.64 -2.30 -2.78
N ALA A 326 13.34 -2.54 -4.06
CA ALA A 326 12.30 -1.83 -4.80
C ALA A 326 10.91 -2.03 -4.17
N TYR A 327 10.57 -3.26 -3.76
CA TYR A 327 9.32 -3.53 -3.06
C TYR A 327 9.27 -2.84 -1.70
N LEU A 328 10.39 -2.88 -0.97
CA LEU A 328 10.45 -2.37 0.40
C LEU A 328 10.32 -0.85 0.46
N GLN A 329 10.80 -0.13 -0.56
CA GLN A 329 10.85 1.34 -0.54
C GLN A 329 9.93 2.05 -1.55
N ASP A 330 9.59 1.40 -2.67
CA ASP A 330 8.76 1.96 -3.74
C ASP A 330 7.47 1.14 -3.95
N PHE A 331 6.83 0.80 -2.83
CA PHE A 331 5.58 0.04 -2.77
C PHE A 331 4.38 0.76 -3.44
N ASN A 332 4.49 2.05 -3.79
CA ASN A 332 3.47 2.74 -4.61
C ASN A 332 3.59 2.38 -6.09
N THR A 333 4.82 2.17 -6.59
CA THR A 333 5.09 1.77 -7.98
C THR A 333 4.99 0.26 -8.16
N TYR A 334 5.28 -0.49 -7.10
CA TYR A 334 5.19 -1.94 -7.08
C TYR A 334 4.13 -2.44 -6.07
N PRO A 335 2.84 -2.07 -6.22
CA PRO A 335 1.80 -2.28 -5.21
C PRO A 335 1.31 -3.73 -5.07
N GLU A 336 1.67 -4.63 -5.98
CA GLU A 336 1.03 -5.95 -6.13
C GLU A 336 1.88 -7.14 -5.66
N SER A 337 1.27 -7.99 -4.81
CA SER A 337 1.01 -9.35 -5.30
C SER A 337 -0.12 -9.30 -6.32
N GLY A 338 0.08 -9.96 -7.45
CA GLY A 338 -1.04 -10.35 -8.33
C GLY A 338 -1.86 -11.50 -7.73
N GLY A 339 -1.96 -11.59 -6.39
CA GLY A 339 -2.51 -12.73 -5.65
C GLY A 339 -1.79 -14.05 -5.94
N ASP A 340 -2.02 -15.06 -5.11
CA ASP A 340 -1.73 -16.45 -5.48
C ASP A 340 -2.72 -16.90 -6.58
N HIS A 341 -2.61 -16.36 -7.79
CA HIS A 341 -3.23 -17.02 -8.94
C HIS A 341 -2.36 -18.20 -9.34
N VAL A 342 -2.34 -19.24 -8.50
CA VAL A 342 -1.98 -20.59 -8.96
C VAL A 342 -2.90 -20.89 -10.15
N PRO A 343 -2.39 -21.23 -11.35
CA PRO A 343 -3.24 -21.85 -12.36
C PRO A 343 -3.82 -23.15 -11.77
N GLY A 344 -5.07 -23.10 -11.32
CA GLY A 344 -5.76 -24.20 -10.63
C GLY A 344 -5.86 -24.12 -9.10
N GLY A 345 -5.48 -23.01 -8.46
CA GLY A 345 -5.75 -22.78 -7.03
C GLY A 345 -7.15 -22.22 -6.80
N THR A 346 -7.82 -22.64 -5.73
CA THR A 346 -9.12 -22.09 -5.33
C THR A 346 -8.92 -20.66 -4.83
N PRO A 347 -9.66 -19.66 -5.34
CA PRO A 347 -9.67 -18.33 -4.75
C PRO A 347 -9.93 -18.42 -3.23
N PRO A 348 -9.32 -17.55 -2.41
CA PRO A 348 -9.68 -17.46 -1.00
C PRO A 348 -11.20 -17.24 -0.91
N PRO A 349 -11.90 -17.95 -0.02
CA PRO A 349 -13.34 -17.79 0.13
C PRO A 349 -13.63 -16.33 0.51
N ALA A 350 -14.67 -15.75 -0.09
CA ALA A 350 -15.15 -14.44 0.31
C ALA A 350 -15.45 -14.46 1.81
N GLU A 351 -14.80 -13.58 2.57
CA GLU A 351 -15.15 -13.39 3.97
C GLU A 351 -16.56 -12.80 4.04
N THR A 352 -17.40 -13.37 4.91
CA THR A 352 -18.76 -12.85 5.11
C THR A 352 -18.68 -11.49 5.77
N TYR A 353 -19.32 -10.47 5.17
CA TYR A 353 -19.47 -9.18 5.80
C TYR A 353 -20.25 -9.32 7.12
N PRO A 354 -19.66 -8.99 8.29
CA PRO A 354 -20.27 -9.26 9.59
C PRO A 354 -21.32 -8.20 9.99
N GLY A 355 -21.51 -7.17 9.18
CA GLY A 355 -22.44 -6.07 9.46
C GLY A 355 -23.89 -6.40 9.10
N VAL A 356 -24.82 -5.59 9.61
CA VAL A 356 -26.24 -5.67 9.25
C VAL A 356 -26.45 -5.06 7.87
N LEU A 357 -26.99 -5.85 6.93
CA LEU A 357 -27.41 -5.35 5.63
C LEU A 357 -28.68 -4.51 5.80
N THR A 358 -28.64 -3.27 5.34
CA THR A 358 -29.79 -2.34 5.40
C THR A 358 -30.39 -2.20 4.00
N PRO A 359 -31.66 -2.60 3.78
CA PRO A 359 -32.30 -2.38 2.49
C PRO A 359 -32.55 -0.89 2.26
N VAL A 360 -32.14 -0.39 1.09
CA VAL A 360 -32.44 0.99 0.65
C VAL A 360 -33.84 1.09 0.07
N THR A 361 -34.29 0.04 -0.63
CA THR A 361 -35.65 -0.08 -1.18
C THR A 361 -36.37 -1.30 -0.60
N ASN A 362 -37.70 -1.23 -0.51
CA ASN A 362 -38.56 -2.31 -0.07
C ASN A 362 -39.99 -2.09 -0.62
N ASN A 363 -40.20 -2.46 -1.88
CA ASN A 363 -41.47 -2.33 -2.58
C ASN A 363 -41.80 -3.65 -3.31
N LEU A 364 -42.90 -3.69 -4.08
CA LEU A 364 -43.35 -4.88 -4.82
C LEU A 364 -42.87 -4.92 -6.28
N HIS A 365 -41.98 -4.01 -6.65
CA HIS A 365 -41.48 -3.81 -8.00
C HIS A 365 -39.95 -3.99 -8.03
N ASP A 366 -39.41 -4.17 -9.22
CA ASP A 366 -37.97 -4.40 -9.37
C ASP A 366 -37.20 -3.07 -9.36
N ASP A 367 -36.10 -3.04 -8.59
CA ASP A 367 -35.15 -1.92 -8.51
C ASP A 367 -33.77 -2.39 -8.98
N TRP A 368 -33.17 -1.71 -9.97
CA TRP A 368 -31.95 -2.15 -10.64
C TRP A 368 -30.91 -1.04 -10.84
N SER A 369 -29.69 -1.47 -11.18
CA SER A 369 -28.55 -0.62 -11.52
C SER A 369 -28.21 0.48 -10.50
N PRO A 370 -28.06 0.16 -9.19
CA PRO A 370 -27.75 1.17 -8.19
C PRO A 370 -26.37 1.79 -8.42
N GLN A 371 -26.28 3.10 -8.26
CA GLN A 371 -25.02 3.85 -8.21
C GLN A 371 -24.94 4.63 -6.90
N ILE A 372 -23.73 4.96 -6.46
CA ILE A 372 -23.51 5.70 -5.21
C ILE A 372 -22.45 6.78 -5.41
N SER A 373 -22.75 7.98 -4.91
CA SER A 373 -21.79 9.09 -4.85
C SER A 373 -20.91 8.99 -3.61
N ALA A 374 -19.74 9.63 -3.64
CA ALA A 374 -18.85 9.74 -2.47
C ALA A 374 -19.52 10.42 -1.26
N ALA A 375 -20.56 11.22 -1.49
CA ALA A 375 -21.38 11.87 -0.44
C ALA A 375 -22.44 10.93 0.18
N GLY A 376 -22.58 9.69 -0.31
CA GLY A 376 -23.55 8.71 0.22
C GLY A 376 -24.97 8.84 -0.35
N ARG A 377 -25.15 9.59 -1.44
CA ARG A 377 -26.39 9.58 -2.22
C ARG A 377 -26.37 8.40 -3.18
N VAL A 378 -27.45 7.62 -3.20
CA VAL A 378 -27.69 6.49 -4.11
C VAL A 378 -28.71 6.88 -5.16
N VAL A 379 -28.54 6.39 -6.39
CA VAL A 379 -29.52 6.48 -7.48
C VAL A 379 -29.72 5.10 -8.10
N TRP A 380 -30.91 4.85 -8.64
CA TRP A 380 -31.26 3.59 -9.31
C TRP A 380 -32.41 3.86 -10.28
N HIS A 381 -32.69 2.92 -11.19
CA HIS A 381 -33.98 2.90 -11.87
C HIS A 381 -34.86 1.82 -11.25
N GLY A 382 -36.15 2.11 -11.08
CA GLY A 382 -37.12 1.19 -10.49
C GLY A 382 -38.40 1.16 -11.30
N SER A 383 -39.06 0.00 -11.34
CA SER A 383 -40.37 -0.09 -12.00
C SER A 383 -41.46 0.53 -11.14
N ASP A 384 -42.30 1.36 -11.74
CA ASP A 384 -43.49 1.91 -11.07
C ASP A 384 -44.77 1.09 -11.31
N GLY A 385 -44.64 -0.03 -12.04
CA GLY A 385 -45.73 -0.90 -12.45
C GLY A 385 -46.07 -0.82 -13.95
N SER A 386 -45.62 0.20 -14.68
CA SER A 386 -45.74 0.30 -16.14
C SER A 386 -44.39 0.39 -16.85
N ASP A 387 -43.49 1.20 -16.32
CA ASP A 387 -42.23 1.59 -16.95
C ASP A 387 -41.14 1.79 -15.88
N PHE A 388 -39.91 2.11 -16.32
CA PHE A 388 -38.79 2.39 -15.42
C PHE A 388 -38.64 3.88 -15.18
N GLU A 389 -38.42 4.24 -13.92
CA GLU A 389 -38.22 5.62 -13.49
C GLU A 389 -36.94 5.74 -12.67
N ILE A 390 -36.29 6.91 -12.71
CA ILE A 390 -35.10 7.20 -11.91
C ILE A 390 -35.49 7.63 -10.51
N TYR A 391 -34.84 7.06 -9.52
CA TYR A 391 -35.00 7.41 -8.11
C TYR A 391 -33.65 7.74 -7.48
N SER A 392 -33.70 8.47 -6.36
CA SER A 392 -32.54 8.76 -5.54
C SER A 392 -32.87 8.72 -4.05
N ALA A 393 -31.88 8.41 -3.22
CA ALA A 393 -32.04 8.37 -1.77
C ALA A 393 -30.69 8.54 -1.07
N ASN A 394 -30.72 8.66 0.27
CA ASN A 394 -29.53 8.42 1.07
C ASN A 394 -29.25 6.91 1.14
N ALA A 395 -27.98 6.51 1.25
CA ALA A 395 -27.57 5.10 1.33
C ALA A 395 -28.14 4.32 2.53
N ASN A 396 -28.76 4.99 3.49
CA ASN A 396 -29.47 4.38 4.62
C ASN A 396 -30.99 4.21 4.36
N GLY A 397 -31.46 4.43 3.13
CA GLY A 397 -32.88 4.31 2.74
C GLY A 397 -33.75 5.53 3.07
N THR A 398 -33.18 6.61 3.61
CA THR A 398 -33.94 7.84 3.90
C THR A 398 -33.94 8.81 2.73
N ASN A 399 -34.91 9.74 2.71
CA ASN A 399 -35.01 10.83 1.73
C ASN A 399 -35.08 10.34 0.26
N ILE A 400 -35.95 9.36 0.02
CA ILE A 400 -36.26 8.86 -1.32
C ILE A 400 -36.95 9.98 -2.12
N VAL A 401 -36.46 10.20 -3.34
CA VAL A 401 -36.99 11.15 -4.32
C VAL A 401 -37.13 10.41 -5.64
N GLN A 402 -38.33 10.41 -6.21
CA GLN A 402 -38.57 10.00 -7.59
C GLN A 402 -38.20 11.17 -8.51
N ILE A 403 -37.19 10.97 -9.36
CA ILE A 403 -36.62 12.00 -10.24
C ILE A 403 -37.45 12.13 -11.51
N THR A 404 -37.89 11.00 -12.07
CA THR A 404 -38.72 10.95 -13.28
C THR A 404 -40.08 10.30 -12.97
N SER A 405 -41.12 10.77 -13.64
CA SER A 405 -42.49 10.23 -13.56
C SER A 405 -43.21 10.58 -14.86
N ASN A 406 -43.08 9.70 -15.83
CA ASN A 406 -43.63 9.85 -17.17
C ASN A 406 -44.26 8.52 -17.63
N ALA A 407 -44.19 8.21 -18.93
CA ALA A 407 -44.87 7.03 -19.51
C ALA A 407 -43.90 6.21 -20.37
N PHE A 408 -42.61 6.43 -20.17
CA PHE A 408 -41.52 5.88 -20.93
C PHE A 408 -40.38 5.50 -20.00
N ASN A 409 -39.59 4.52 -20.43
CA ASN A 409 -38.48 4.05 -19.63
C ASN A 409 -37.36 5.10 -19.52
N ASP A 410 -37.00 5.39 -18.27
CA ASP A 410 -35.75 6.04 -17.87
C ASP A 410 -34.84 5.03 -17.18
N GLU A 411 -33.63 4.87 -17.70
CA GLU A 411 -32.74 3.76 -17.36
C GLU A 411 -31.28 4.20 -17.16
N ASP A 412 -30.46 3.26 -16.67
CA ASP A 412 -29.00 3.38 -16.49
C ASP A 412 -28.47 4.68 -15.83
N PRO A 413 -28.99 5.11 -14.67
CA PRO A 413 -28.55 6.36 -14.05
C PRO A 413 -27.09 6.28 -13.61
N LYS A 414 -26.42 7.44 -13.56
CA LYS A 414 -25.11 7.69 -12.93
C LYS A 414 -25.18 8.94 -12.07
N ILE A 415 -24.31 9.05 -11.06
CA ILE A 415 -24.26 10.19 -10.15
C ILE A 415 -22.82 10.57 -9.83
N ASN A 416 -22.51 11.88 -9.79
CA ASN A 416 -21.21 12.38 -9.35
C ASN A 416 -21.19 12.82 -7.87
N ALA A 417 -20.03 13.23 -7.36
CA ALA A 417 -19.89 13.66 -5.96
C ALA A 417 -20.72 14.90 -5.58
N ALA A 418 -21.05 15.76 -6.56
CA ALA A 418 -21.88 16.94 -6.36
C ALA A 418 -23.39 16.62 -6.30
N GLY A 419 -23.78 15.38 -6.58
CA GLY A 419 -25.18 14.98 -6.66
C GLY A 419 -25.85 15.31 -8.00
N ARG A 420 -25.07 15.53 -9.07
CA ARG A 420 -25.59 15.60 -10.43
C ARG A 420 -25.80 14.18 -10.95
N ILE A 421 -27.00 13.91 -11.46
CA ILE A 421 -27.42 12.64 -12.04
C ILE A 421 -27.44 12.78 -13.55
N VAL A 422 -27.04 11.74 -14.28
CA VAL A 422 -27.32 11.58 -15.72
C VAL A 422 -27.98 10.22 -15.97
N TRP A 423 -28.83 10.12 -16.97
CA TRP A 423 -29.50 8.87 -17.35
C TRP A 423 -29.90 8.90 -18.82
N GLN A 424 -30.26 7.74 -19.36
CA GLN A 424 -30.85 7.61 -20.69
C GLN A 424 -32.37 7.48 -20.55
N GLY A 425 -33.14 8.26 -21.30
CA GLY A 425 -34.61 8.27 -21.22
C GLY A 425 -35.24 8.20 -22.59
N PHE A 426 -36.24 7.33 -22.77
CA PHE A 426 -36.97 7.24 -24.03
C PHE A 426 -37.98 8.38 -24.14
N ASP A 427 -37.90 9.19 -25.20
CA ASP A 427 -38.74 10.39 -25.32
C ASP A 427 -40.05 10.17 -26.12
N GLY A 428 -40.28 8.93 -26.55
CA GLY A 428 -41.37 8.53 -27.43
C GLY A 428 -40.93 8.19 -28.85
N GLN A 429 -39.69 8.55 -29.24
CA GLN A 429 -39.11 8.19 -30.54
C GLN A 429 -37.80 7.43 -30.39
N ASP A 430 -36.91 7.95 -29.55
CA ASP A 430 -35.55 7.44 -29.32
C ASP A 430 -35.09 7.74 -27.88
N TYR A 431 -33.97 7.15 -27.48
CA TYR A 431 -33.36 7.43 -26.19
C TYR A 431 -32.49 8.67 -26.26
N GLU A 432 -32.65 9.54 -25.27
CA GLU A 432 -31.89 10.78 -25.12
C GLU A 432 -31.18 10.77 -23.77
N ILE A 433 -30.07 11.51 -23.67
CA ILE A 433 -29.35 11.71 -22.41
C ILE A 433 -29.97 12.88 -21.65
N TYR A 434 -30.27 12.65 -20.38
CA TYR A 434 -30.79 13.66 -19.47
C TYR A 434 -29.85 13.85 -18.29
N SER A 435 -30.03 14.97 -17.58
CA SER A 435 -29.37 15.25 -16.32
C SER A 435 -30.27 15.97 -15.34
N ALA A 436 -30.02 15.81 -14.03
CA ALA A 436 -30.77 16.46 -12.96
C ALA A 436 -29.94 16.57 -11.69
N ASN A 437 -30.40 17.38 -10.74
CA ASN A 437 -29.91 17.31 -9.38
C ASN A 437 -30.58 16.13 -8.65
N ALA A 438 -29.87 15.53 -7.70
CA ALA A 438 -30.39 14.40 -6.93
C ALA A 438 -31.56 14.72 -6.00
N ASP A 439 -32.01 15.97 -5.94
CA ASP A 439 -33.26 16.37 -5.28
C ASP A 439 -34.45 16.47 -6.25
N GLY A 440 -34.26 16.09 -7.52
CA GLY A 440 -35.27 16.15 -8.58
C GLY A 440 -35.37 17.51 -9.28
N THR A 441 -34.52 18.48 -8.92
CA THR A 441 -34.51 19.80 -9.56
C THR A 441 -33.58 19.85 -10.77
N ASN A 442 -33.74 20.88 -11.60
CA ASN A 442 -32.87 21.17 -12.74
C ASN A 442 -32.70 20.00 -13.74
N ILE A 443 -33.83 19.39 -14.11
CA ILE A 443 -33.89 18.39 -15.18
C ILE A 443 -33.59 19.07 -16.53
N VAL A 444 -32.59 18.57 -17.23
CA VAL A 444 -32.11 19.07 -18.52
C VAL A 444 -31.96 17.88 -19.48
N ARG A 445 -32.53 17.98 -20.68
CA ARG A 445 -32.25 17.05 -21.78
C ARG A 445 -30.98 17.51 -22.50
N ILE A 446 -29.91 16.71 -22.44
CA ILE A 446 -28.58 17.02 -22.99
C ILE A 446 -28.57 16.81 -24.51
N THR A 447 -29.18 15.73 -24.99
CA THR A 447 -29.28 15.40 -26.41
C THR A 447 -30.71 15.58 -26.90
N ASN A 448 -30.90 15.90 -28.18
CA ASN A 448 -32.23 15.99 -28.77
C ASN A 448 -32.08 15.85 -30.29
N ASN A 449 -31.97 14.62 -30.76
CA ASN A 449 -31.66 14.33 -32.15
C ASN A 449 -32.64 13.28 -32.71
N ALA A 450 -32.19 12.39 -33.60
CA ALA A 450 -33.05 11.39 -34.24
C ALA A 450 -32.41 9.99 -34.21
N VAL A 451 -31.42 9.80 -33.35
CA VAL A 451 -30.73 8.56 -33.06
C VAL A 451 -30.68 8.37 -31.55
N SER A 452 -30.76 7.12 -31.10
CA SER A 452 -30.70 6.84 -29.67
C SER A 452 -29.29 7.03 -29.10
N ASP A 453 -29.21 7.78 -28.01
CA ASP A 453 -28.02 8.03 -27.21
C ASP A 453 -28.04 7.15 -25.93
N TRP A 454 -26.93 6.46 -25.65
CA TRP A 454 -26.89 5.39 -24.62
C TRP A 454 -25.70 5.49 -23.65
N HIS A 455 -25.83 4.78 -22.52
CA HIS A 455 -24.80 4.51 -21.52
C HIS A 455 -24.06 5.76 -21.01
N PRO A 456 -24.79 6.79 -20.54
CA PRO A 456 -24.16 8.02 -20.09
C PRO A 456 -23.25 7.76 -18.90
N GLN A 457 -22.14 8.49 -18.82
CA GLN A 457 -21.26 8.57 -17.65
C GLN A 457 -21.04 10.04 -17.29
N ILE A 458 -20.82 10.33 -16.00
CA ILE A 458 -20.52 11.69 -15.52
C ILE A 458 -19.34 11.66 -14.57
N ASN A 459 -18.46 12.67 -14.65
CA ASN A 459 -17.39 12.86 -13.68
C ASN A 459 -17.70 13.99 -12.67
N ASP A 460 -16.82 14.17 -11.68
CA ASP A 460 -16.99 15.18 -10.64
C ASP A 460 -16.83 16.63 -11.12
N LEU A 461 -16.37 16.83 -12.37
CA LEU A 461 -16.32 18.15 -13.02
C LEU A 461 -17.61 18.48 -13.78
N GLY A 462 -18.60 17.58 -13.80
CA GLY A 462 -19.84 17.77 -14.56
C GLY A 462 -19.73 17.42 -16.04
N LYS A 463 -18.62 16.81 -16.49
CA LYS A 463 -18.48 16.33 -17.87
C LYS A 463 -19.24 15.02 -18.05
N VAL A 464 -20.08 14.98 -19.08
CA VAL A 464 -20.90 13.83 -19.48
C VAL A 464 -20.34 13.23 -20.76
N VAL A 465 -20.30 11.91 -20.85
CA VAL A 465 -19.99 11.17 -22.08
C VAL A 465 -21.04 10.09 -22.31
N TRP A 466 -21.30 9.74 -23.57
CA TRP A 466 -22.27 8.71 -23.98
C TRP A 466 -21.89 8.14 -25.35
N ASP A 467 -22.48 7.01 -25.75
CA ASP A 467 -22.36 6.48 -27.11
C ASP A 467 -23.59 6.81 -27.97
N SER A 468 -23.35 7.12 -29.25
CA SER A 468 -24.39 7.52 -30.20
C SER A 468 -24.01 7.16 -31.64
N PHE A 469 -25.01 6.88 -32.48
CA PHE A 469 -24.79 6.49 -33.88
C PHE A 469 -24.61 7.70 -34.80
N ASP A 470 -23.44 7.83 -35.44
CA ASP A 470 -23.12 9.00 -36.28
C ASP A 470 -23.67 8.92 -37.73
N GLY A 471 -24.29 7.79 -38.07
CA GLY A 471 -24.72 7.44 -39.44
C GLY A 471 -23.97 6.26 -40.05
N THR A 472 -22.83 5.86 -39.47
CA THR A 472 -22.00 4.72 -39.93
C THR A 472 -21.77 3.71 -38.81
N ASP A 473 -21.39 4.18 -37.63
CA ASP A 473 -21.08 3.40 -36.43
C ASP A 473 -21.36 4.20 -35.15
N TYR A 474 -21.11 3.59 -33.99
CA TYR A 474 -21.30 4.22 -32.69
C TYR A 474 -20.02 4.93 -32.26
N GLU A 475 -20.14 6.20 -31.92
CA GLU A 475 -19.06 7.06 -31.48
C GLU A 475 -19.31 7.58 -30.07
N ILE A 476 -18.24 8.00 -29.39
CA ILE A 476 -18.33 8.55 -28.03
C ILE A 476 -18.42 10.08 -28.10
N TYR A 477 -19.50 10.61 -27.55
CA TYR A 477 -19.78 12.04 -27.49
C TYR A 477 -19.54 12.58 -26.08
N SER A 478 -19.42 13.91 -25.95
CA SER A 478 -19.25 14.56 -24.67
C SER A 478 -19.92 15.93 -24.61
N ALA A 479 -20.40 16.30 -23.42
CA ALA A 479 -20.97 17.60 -23.11
C ALA A 479 -20.73 17.96 -21.65
N ASP A 480 -21.09 19.19 -21.28
CA ASP A 480 -21.31 19.55 -19.88
C ASP A 480 -22.74 19.16 -19.45
N ALA A 481 -22.91 18.83 -18.18
CA ALA A 481 -24.22 18.51 -17.62
C ALA A 481 -25.09 19.77 -17.39
N ASP A 482 -24.53 20.97 -17.58
CA ASP A 482 -25.11 22.29 -17.32
C ASP A 482 -24.79 23.34 -18.39
#